data_AF-A0A8J6BQK5-F1
#
_entry.id   AF-A0A8J6BQK5-F1
#
_cell.length_a   1.000
_cell.length_b   1.000
_cell.length_c   1.000
_cell.angle_alpha   90.00
_cell.angle_beta   90.00
_cell.angle_gamma   90.00
#
_symmetry.space_group_name_H-M   'P 1'
#
loop_
_entity.id
_entity.type
_entity.pdbx_description
1 polymer ?
#
loop_
_entity_poly.entity_id
_entity_poly.type
_entity_poly.pdbx_seq_one_letter_code
_entity_poly.pdbx_strand_id
1 'polypeptide(L)'
;MRKVKYVGKFHPYDIAFKRDCREGKLPNYVVIEQRYFDLKLLPGNDDHPSHDVAQGQRLVKEVYEALRSSPQWHETLLVVTYDEHGGFFDHVPTPVTGVPSPDGIVSAAPVLFNFDRLGVRVPTLFISPWIEPGTVVHRPSGPEPTSQYEHSSIPATVKKIFNLKEFLTKRDAWAGTFESVLTRATPRTDCPATLPEPVRLRATEAEEEREISEFQAELVQLGAALNGDHYRDGYDPHVLVDGMSVAAAAEYCRDAFRRFLEESERCRDCGMDGSHVPMVQPPPSPTTDIPPAPAPATRSAASKLCGCFPCFNA
;
A
#
# COMPACT_ATOMS: atom_id res chain seq x y z
N MET A 1 9.09 7.94 -2.95
CA MET A 1 9.56 6.54 -3.07
C MET A 1 9.81 6.08 -4.51
N ARG A 2 9.35 6.79 -5.55
CA ARG A 2 9.55 6.40 -6.97
C ARG A 2 10.97 6.59 -7.55
N LYS A 3 11.98 6.89 -6.72
CA LYS A 3 13.35 7.13 -7.21
C LYS A 3 14.09 5.81 -7.32
N VAL A 4 14.98 5.65 -8.31
CA VAL A 4 15.75 4.41 -8.55
C VAL A 4 16.38 3.86 -7.27
N LYS A 5 16.96 4.72 -6.42
CA LYS A 5 17.59 4.30 -5.15
C LYS A 5 16.67 3.61 -4.14
N TYR A 6 15.35 3.68 -4.32
CA TYR A 6 14.36 3.10 -3.41
C TYR A 6 13.67 1.85 -3.98
N VAL A 7 13.91 1.47 -5.24
CA VAL A 7 13.20 0.32 -5.86
C VAL A 7 13.40 -0.98 -5.09
N GLY A 8 14.61 -1.23 -4.59
CA GLY A 8 14.93 -2.41 -3.77
C GLY A 8 14.39 -2.38 -2.34
N LYS A 9 13.46 -1.46 -2.03
CA LYS A 9 12.80 -1.33 -0.71
C LYS A 9 11.35 -1.80 -0.71
N PHE A 10 10.82 -2.23 -1.86
CA PHE A 10 9.51 -2.85 -1.97
C PHE A 10 9.64 -4.37 -1.97
N HIS A 11 8.86 -5.05 -1.13
CA HIS A 11 8.97 -6.49 -0.95
C HIS A 11 7.57 -7.12 -0.86
N PRO A 12 7.36 -8.29 -1.48
CA PRO A 12 6.09 -9.00 -1.38
C PRO A 12 5.88 -9.51 0.05
N TYR A 13 4.74 -9.17 0.66
CA TYR A 13 4.41 -9.54 2.04
C TYR A 13 4.46 -11.06 2.27
N ASP A 14 3.76 -11.84 1.45
CA ASP A 14 3.51 -13.27 1.71
C ASP A 14 4.79 -14.11 1.80
N ILE A 15 5.87 -13.69 1.13
CA ILE A 15 7.14 -14.43 1.07
C ILE A 15 8.26 -13.70 1.82
N ALA A 16 8.52 -12.44 1.47
CA ALA A 16 9.72 -11.74 1.93
C ALA A 16 9.62 -11.40 3.41
N PHE A 17 8.50 -10.83 3.86
CA PHE A 17 8.33 -10.41 5.25
C PHE A 17 8.48 -11.60 6.21
N LYS A 18 7.77 -12.70 5.97
CA LYS A 18 7.83 -13.91 6.82
C LYS A 18 9.23 -14.54 6.82
N ARG A 19 9.92 -14.55 5.68
CA ARG A 19 11.32 -15.02 5.61
C ARG A 19 12.24 -14.13 6.43
N ASP A 20 12.16 -12.82 6.25
CA ASP A 20 13.06 -11.87 6.90
C ASP A 20 12.80 -11.85 8.42
N CYS A 21 11.55 -12.05 8.87
CA CYS A 21 11.24 -12.31 10.28
C CYS A 21 11.97 -13.54 10.82
N ARG A 22 11.84 -14.71 10.15
CA ARG A 22 12.47 -15.96 10.59
C ARG A 22 13.99 -15.87 10.63
N GLU A 23 14.58 -15.18 9.66
CA GLU A 23 16.03 -15.04 9.53
C GLU A 23 16.62 -13.91 10.40
N GLY A 24 15.78 -13.08 11.04
CA GLY A 24 16.22 -11.92 11.80
C GLY A 24 16.88 -10.85 10.90
N LYS A 25 16.28 -10.61 9.73
CA LYS A 25 16.78 -9.69 8.69
C LYS A 25 15.82 -8.55 8.37
N LEU A 26 14.81 -8.30 9.21
CA LEU A 26 13.94 -7.15 9.00
C LEU A 26 14.75 -5.84 9.08
N PRO A 27 14.51 -4.89 8.16
CA PRO A 27 15.04 -3.54 8.27
C PRO A 27 14.56 -2.82 9.53
N ASN A 28 15.29 -1.78 9.96
CA ASN A 28 14.95 -0.99 11.14
C ASN A 28 13.60 -0.25 11.06
N TYR A 29 13.06 -0.06 9.85
CA TYR A 29 11.75 0.55 9.62
C TYR A 29 11.04 -0.20 8.49
N VAL A 30 9.87 -0.75 8.80
CA VAL A 30 9.06 -1.55 7.88
C VAL A 30 7.63 -1.02 7.95
N VAL A 31 7.05 -0.75 6.78
CA VAL A 31 5.62 -0.45 6.63
C VAL A 31 5.00 -1.63 5.90
N ILE A 32 3.88 -2.12 6.43
CA ILE A 32 3.12 -3.23 5.83
C ILE A 32 1.87 -2.62 5.22
N GLU A 33 1.71 -2.83 3.92
CA GLU A 33 0.52 -2.44 3.17
C GLU A 33 -0.36 -3.67 2.97
N GLN A 34 -1.65 -3.50 3.23
CA GLN A 34 -2.71 -4.49 2.98
C GLN A 34 -2.98 -4.69 1.48
N ARG A 35 -3.78 -5.72 1.19
CA ARG A 35 -4.43 -5.96 -0.09
C ARG A 35 -5.78 -5.25 -0.09
N TYR A 36 -5.89 -4.25 -0.96
CA TYR A 36 -7.08 -3.41 -1.14
C TYR A 36 -8.10 -3.95 -2.14
N PHE A 37 -7.78 -5.04 -2.85
CA PHE A 37 -8.69 -5.71 -3.77
C PHE A 37 -9.12 -7.04 -3.18
N ASP A 38 -10.44 -7.28 -3.19
CA ASP A 38 -11.03 -8.51 -2.69
C ASP A 38 -11.29 -9.49 -3.82
N LEU A 39 -10.42 -10.49 -3.91
CA LEU A 39 -10.47 -11.58 -4.90
C LEU A 39 -10.76 -12.91 -4.21
N LYS A 40 -11.34 -13.89 -4.91
CA LYS A 40 -11.70 -15.19 -4.28
C LYS A 40 -10.47 -15.95 -3.78
N LEU A 41 -9.37 -15.88 -4.52
CA LEU A 41 -8.11 -16.56 -4.17
C LEU A 41 -7.20 -15.71 -3.27
N LEU A 42 -7.26 -14.39 -3.41
CA LEU A 42 -6.45 -13.43 -2.67
C LEU A 42 -7.40 -12.37 -2.08
N PRO A 43 -8.07 -12.69 -0.95
CA PRO A 43 -9.03 -11.77 -0.36
C PRO A 43 -8.34 -10.49 0.11
N GLY A 44 -9.13 -9.42 0.13
CA GLY A 44 -8.77 -8.19 0.80
C GLY A 44 -8.50 -8.49 2.27
N ASN A 45 -7.42 -7.93 2.82
CA ASN A 45 -6.98 -8.23 4.19
C ASN A 45 -6.77 -6.97 5.02
N ASP A 46 -7.67 -6.03 4.85
CA ASP A 46 -7.90 -4.88 5.71
C ASP A 46 -9.26 -4.99 6.42
N ASP A 47 -9.58 -3.96 7.18
CA ASP A 47 -10.87 -3.84 7.86
C ASP A 47 -11.87 -2.96 7.07
N HIS A 48 -11.60 -2.66 5.79
CA HIS A 48 -12.40 -1.75 4.97
C HIS A 48 -13.68 -2.43 4.45
N PRO A 49 -14.87 -1.82 4.55
CA PRO A 49 -16.10 -2.37 3.95
C PRO A 49 -16.02 -2.47 2.41
N SER A 50 -16.54 -3.50 1.75
CA SER A 50 -17.28 -4.66 2.26
C SER A 50 -16.40 -5.90 2.50
N HIS A 51 -15.08 -5.71 2.71
CA HIS A 51 -14.19 -6.82 3.04
C HIS A 51 -14.58 -7.46 4.37
N ASP A 52 -14.21 -8.73 4.55
CA ASP A 52 -14.41 -9.40 5.82
C ASP A 52 -13.33 -8.94 6.81
N VAL A 53 -13.72 -8.21 7.84
CA VAL A 53 -12.82 -7.74 8.93
C VAL A 53 -12.01 -8.90 9.54
N ALA A 54 -12.50 -10.15 9.49
CA ALA A 54 -11.71 -11.30 9.91
C ALA A 54 -10.39 -11.45 9.15
N GLN A 55 -10.33 -10.97 7.89
CA GLN A 55 -9.12 -10.96 7.07
C GLN A 55 -8.11 -9.92 7.53
N GLY A 56 -8.55 -8.70 7.87
CA GLY A 56 -7.71 -7.67 8.47
C GLY A 56 -7.16 -8.10 9.82
N GLN A 57 -8.02 -8.67 10.68
CA GLN A 57 -7.57 -9.24 11.96
C GLN A 57 -6.61 -10.42 11.77
N ARG A 58 -6.77 -11.20 10.70
CA ARG A 58 -5.83 -12.28 10.33
C ARG A 58 -4.48 -11.72 9.91
N LEU A 59 -4.44 -10.63 9.14
CA LEU A 59 -3.18 -9.94 8.83
C LEU A 59 -2.46 -9.47 10.11
N VAL A 60 -3.17 -8.82 11.03
CA VAL A 60 -2.60 -8.38 12.32
C VAL A 60 -2.01 -9.56 13.10
N LYS A 61 -2.75 -10.67 13.18
CA LYS A 61 -2.27 -11.92 13.80
C LYS A 61 -1.02 -12.48 13.12
N GLU A 62 -1.03 -12.60 11.80
CA GLU A 62 0.09 -13.14 11.05
C GLU A 62 1.36 -12.30 11.23
N VAL A 63 1.22 -10.97 11.21
CA VAL A 63 2.33 -10.03 11.49
C VAL A 63 2.84 -10.21 12.91
N TYR A 64 1.95 -10.22 13.90
CA TYR A 64 2.32 -10.40 15.29
C TYR A 64 3.09 -11.71 15.51
N GLU A 65 2.55 -12.84 15.05
CA GLU A 65 3.15 -14.17 15.28
C GLU A 65 4.48 -14.33 14.53
N ALA A 66 4.62 -13.73 13.35
CA ALA A 66 5.89 -13.71 12.61
C ALA A 66 6.96 -12.91 13.37
N LEU A 67 6.61 -11.73 13.90
CA LEU A 67 7.53 -10.92 14.71
C LEU A 67 7.84 -11.59 16.05
N ARG A 68 6.82 -12.19 16.69
CA ARG A 68 6.92 -12.85 18.00
C ARG A 68 7.85 -14.05 17.99
N SER A 69 7.90 -14.78 16.87
CA SER A 69 8.79 -15.91 16.63
C SER A 69 10.15 -15.51 16.06
N SER A 70 10.34 -14.23 15.71
CA SER A 70 11.59 -13.72 15.14
C SER A 70 12.69 -13.61 16.21
N PRO A 71 13.97 -13.86 15.83
CA PRO A 71 15.12 -13.47 16.65
C PRO A 71 15.15 -11.98 17.01
N GLN A 72 14.51 -11.11 16.22
CA GLN A 72 14.43 -9.66 16.44
C GLN A 72 13.25 -9.24 17.34
N TRP A 73 12.50 -10.16 17.95
CA TRP A 73 11.34 -9.83 18.80
C TRP A 73 11.67 -8.80 19.90
N HIS A 74 12.83 -8.96 20.55
CA HIS A 74 13.29 -8.03 21.59
C HIS A 74 13.82 -6.70 21.06
N GLU A 75 13.82 -6.48 19.75
CA GLU A 75 14.23 -5.22 19.10
C GLU A 75 13.05 -4.56 18.38
N THR A 76 11.85 -5.10 18.54
CA THR A 76 10.67 -4.71 17.75
C THR A 76 9.68 -3.87 18.56
N LEU A 77 9.22 -2.78 17.94
CA LEU A 77 7.96 -2.11 18.28
C LEU A 77 7.03 -2.24 17.07
N LEU A 78 5.96 -3.02 17.22
CA LEU A 78 4.88 -3.09 16.26
C LEU A 78 3.87 -1.99 16.57
N VAL A 79 3.56 -1.15 15.59
CA VAL A 79 2.50 -0.15 15.64
C VAL A 79 1.39 -0.59 14.70
N VAL A 80 0.19 -0.78 15.24
CA VAL A 80 -1.02 -1.04 14.44
C VAL A 80 -1.91 0.19 14.54
N THR A 81 -2.23 0.81 13.42
CA THR A 81 -3.08 2.01 13.36
C THR A 81 -3.92 1.98 12.09
N TYR A 82 -4.93 2.85 12.04
CA TYR A 82 -5.82 2.99 10.89
C TYR A 82 -5.57 4.33 10.20
N ASP A 83 -5.77 4.39 8.89
CA ASP A 83 -5.66 5.60 8.08
C ASP A 83 -6.82 6.56 8.37
N GLU A 84 -8.03 6.01 8.57
CA GLU A 84 -9.24 6.76 8.91
C GLU A 84 -10.17 6.01 9.89
N HIS A 85 -11.35 6.58 10.17
CA HIS A 85 -12.26 6.20 11.26
C HIS A 85 -13.44 5.27 10.87
N GLY A 86 -13.61 4.94 9.59
CA GLY A 86 -14.67 4.12 9.03
C GLY A 86 -16.01 4.82 8.85
N GLY A 87 -16.09 6.14 9.05
CA GLY A 87 -17.37 6.87 9.05
C GLY A 87 -18.23 6.63 10.29
N PHE A 88 -17.73 5.91 11.29
CA PHE A 88 -18.44 5.63 12.53
C PHE A 88 -18.42 6.85 13.48
N PHE A 89 -19.47 6.98 14.29
CA PHE A 89 -19.54 8.03 15.30
C PHE A 89 -18.45 7.84 16.37
N ASP A 90 -17.66 8.89 16.62
CA ASP A 90 -16.82 9.01 17.81
C ASP A 90 -17.29 10.21 18.65
N HIS A 91 -17.36 10.00 19.96
CA HIS A 91 -17.88 11.00 20.90
C HIS A 91 -16.89 12.12 21.23
N VAL A 92 -15.60 11.98 20.88
CA VAL A 92 -14.57 12.97 21.20
C VAL A 92 -14.50 14.02 20.10
N PRO A 93 -14.71 15.31 20.45
CA PRO A 93 -14.55 16.40 19.49
C PRO A 93 -13.13 16.43 18.91
N THR A 94 -13.02 16.73 17.63
CA THR A 94 -11.71 16.77 16.97
C THR A 94 -10.88 17.97 17.45
N PRO A 95 -9.58 17.80 17.72
CA PRO A 95 -8.71 18.90 18.10
C PRO A 95 -8.61 19.99 17.02
N VAL A 96 -8.78 21.24 17.43
CA VAL A 96 -8.70 22.43 16.56
C VAL A 96 -7.75 23.52 17.08
N THR A 97 -7.32 23.42 18.34
CA THR A 97 -6.54 24.48 18.99
C THR A 97 -5.06 24.26 18.81
N GLY A 98 -4.36 25.23 18.21
CA GLY A 98 -2.91 25.20 18.07
C GLY A 98 -2.40 24.06 17.19
N VAL A 99 -3.23 23.56 16.27
CA VAL A 99 -2.92 22.50 15.32
C VAL A 99 -2.33 23.14 14.06
N PRO A 100 -1.02 23.10 13.81
CA PRO A 100 -0.41 23.88 12.72
C PRO A 100 -0.71 23.28 11.34
N SER A 101 -1.10 24.08 10.34
CA SER A 101 -1.13 23.60 8.95
C SER A 101 0.24 23.01 8.54
N PRO A 102 0.28 21.95 7.69
CA PRO A 102 1.52 21.42 7.14
C PRO A 102 2.15 22.43 6.18
N ASP A 103 2.86 23.40 6.75
CA ASP A 103 3.57 24.49 6.05
C ASP A 103 2.71 25.39 5.16
N GLY A 104 1.43 25.56 5.54
CA GLY A 104 0.50 26.42 4.80
C GLY A 104 -0.05 25.77 3.53
N ILE A 105 0.15 24.47 3.36
CA ILE A 105 -0.48 23.69 2.29
C ILE A 105 -1.99 23.67 2.54
N VAL A 106 -2.77 24.00 1.52
CA VAL A 106 -4.24 24.02 1.53
C VAL A 106 -4.79 23.10 0.44
N SER A 107 -6.04 22.66 0.59
CA SER A 107 -6.69 21.86 -0.45
C SER A 107 -6.97 22.69 -1.70
N ALA A 108 -7.23 22.01 -2.82
CA ALA A 108 -7.66 22.68 -4.04
C ALA A 108 -8.97 23.46 -3.86
N ALA A 109 -9.18 24.44 -4.75
CA ALA A 109 -10.45 25.15 -4.86
C ALA A 109 -11.60 24.18 -5.25
N PRO A 110 -12.85 24.46 -4.86
CA PRO A 110 -13.32 25.68 -4.18
C PRO A 110 -13.21 25.64 -2.65
N VAL A 111 -12.82 24.49 -2.07
CA VAL A 111 -12.90 24.27 -0.61
C VAL A 111 -11.79 25.02 0.14
N LEU A 112 -10.56 25.05 -0.39
CA LEU A 112 -9.41 25.73 0.23
C LEU A 112 -9.23 25.38 1.72
N PHE A 113 -9.32 24.10 2.07
CA PHE A 113 -9.21 23.61 3.43
C PHE A 113 -7.79 23.81 3.98
N ASN A 114 -7.66 24.47 5.12
CA ASN A 114 -6.36 24.91 5.68
C ASN A 114 -5.53 23.81 6.34
N PHE A 115 -6.16 22.67 6.64
CA PHE A 115 -5.55 21.59 7.45
C PHE A 115 -5.01 22.09 8.80
N ASP A 116 -5.68 23.03 9.46
CA ASP A 116 -5.35 23.59 10.78
C ASP A 116 -6.17 22.94 11.92
N ARG A 117 -6.59 21.69 11.69
CA ARG A 117 -7.35 20.85 12.61
C ARG A 117 -7.04 19.38 12.37
N LEU A 118 -7.39 18.52 13.32
CA LEU A 118 -7.31 17.07 13.17
C LEU A 118 -8.63 16.46 12.74
N GLY A 119 -8.56 15.24 12.19
CA GLY A 119 -9.70 14.39 11.87
C GLY A 119 -10.27 13.67 13.10
N VAL A 120 -11.20 12.75 12.83
CA VAL A 120 -11.79 11.87 13.86
C VAL A 120 -10.72 10.92 14.39
N ARG A 121 -10.86 10.50 15.66
CA ARG A 121 -9.95 9.52 16.27
C ARG A 121 -9.94 8.20 15.49
N VAL A 122 -8.75 7.62 15.43
CA VAL A 122 -8.52 6.25 14.96
C VAL A 122 -7.94 5.40 16.10
N PRO A 123 -8.17 4.07 16.11
CA PRO A 123 -7.50 3.18 17.04
C PRO A 123 -6.00 3.11 16.76
N THR A 124 -5.18 2.98 17.81
CA THR A 124 -3.74 2.72 17.68
C THR A 124 -3.27 1.78 18.79
N LEU A 125 -2.49 0.76 18.43
CA LEU A 125 -1.91 -0.21 19.35
C LEU A 125 -0.38 -0.17 19.24
N PHE A 126 0.29 -0.12 20.39
CA PHE A 126 1.73 -0.28 20.52
C PHE A 126 2.02 -1.65 21.14
N ILE A 127 2.75 -2.50 20.41
CA ILE A 127 2.97 -3.89 20.77
C ILE A 127 4.47 -4.16 20.80
N SER A 128 4.99 -4.47 21.97
CA SER A 128 6.41 -4.74 22.19
C SER A 128 6.63 -5.45 23.54
N PRO A 129 7.65 -6.31 23.69
CA PRO A 129 7.99 -6.87 25.00
C PRO A 129 8.48 -5.82 26.00
N TRP A 130 8.74 -4.58 25.55
CA TRP A 130 9.21 -3.47 26.39
C TRP A 130 8.08 -2.60 26.97
N ILE A 131 6.82 -2.98 26.76
CA ILE A 131 5.64 -2.24 27.23
C ILE A 131 4.94 -3.04 28.33
N GLU A 132 4.58 -2.38 29.43
CA GLU A 132 3.80 -3.01 30.51
C GLU A 132 2.40 -3.44 30.02
N PRO A 133 1.90 -4.62 30.44
CA PRO A 133 0.58 -5.09 30.05
C PRO A 133 -0.51 -4.14 30.55
N GLY A 134 -1.51 -3.88 29.70
CA GLY A 134 -2.63 -3.00 30.04
C GLY A 134 -2.30 -1.51 30.04
N THR A 135 -1.16 -1.11 29.48
CA THR A 135 -0.79 0.31 29.34
C THR A 135 -1.79 1.03 28.42
N VAL A 136 -2.36 2.13 28.91
CA VAL A 136 -3.18 3.06 28.14
C VAL A 136 -2.52 4.44 28.19
N VAL A 137 -2.24 5.03 27.03
CA VAL A 137 -1.66 6.37 26.92
C VAL A 137 -2.69 7.28 26.28
N HIS A 138 -3.08 8.35 26.99
CA HIS A 138 -4.16 9.23 26.55
C HIS A 138 -3.68 10.43 25.74
N ARG A 139 -2.59 11.09 26.18
CA ARG A 139 -2.03 12.28 25.54
C ARG A 139 -0.51 12.21 25.49
N PRO A 140 0.13 12.78 24.47
CA PRO A 140 1.58 12.85 24.44
C PRO A 140 2.12 13.85 25.45
N SER A 141 3.37 13.65 25.83
CA SER A 141 4.23 14.74 26.31
C SER A 141 4.88 15.38 25.08
N GLY A 142 4.12 16.22 24.38
CA GLY A 142 4.55 16.79 23.10
C GLY A 142 5.42 18.04 23.24
N PRO A 143 6.03 18.50 22.12
CA PRO A 143 6.83 19.73 22.12
C PRO A 143 6.00 20.97 22.50
N GLU A 144 4.68 20.93 22.29
CA GLU A 144 3.75 22.00 22.69
C GLU A 144 2.64 21.45 23.60
N PRO A 145 2.04 22.28 24.47
CA PRO A 145 0.91 21.87 25.32
C PRO A 145 -0.33 21.40 24.53
N THR A 146 -0.45 21.82 23.27
CA THR A 146 -1.57 21.43 22.39
C THR A 146 -1.30 20.16 21.59
N SER A 147 -0.06 19.66 21.56
CA SER A 147 0.33 18.48 20.80
C SER A 147 -0.58 17.28 21.06
N GLN A 148 -0.90 16.55 20.00
CA GLN A 148 -1.71 15.33 20.04
C GLN A 148 -0.95 14.14 19.46
N TYR A 149 -1.45 12.94 19.73
CA TYR A 149 -1.15 11.79 18.88
C TYR A 149 -2.02 11.86 17.63
N GLU A 150 -1.38 11.83 16.46
CA GLU A 150 -2.00 11.79 15.14
C GLU A 150 -1.03 11.14 14.15
N HIS A 151 -1.40 10.94 12.88
CA HIS A 151 -0.58 10.17 11.93
C HIS A 151 0.86 10.68 11.78
N SER A 152 1.08 11.98 11.94
CA SER A 152 2.41 12.60 11.88
C SER A 152 3.25 12.37 13.15
N SER A 153 2.68 11.77 14.20
CA SER A 153 3.43 11.17 15.31
C SER A 153 4.36 10.05 14.86
N ILE A 154 4.04 9.36 13.75
CA ILE A 154 4.91 8.33 13.16
C ILE A 154 6.21 8.96 12.65
N PRO A 155 6.21 9.88 11.66
CA PRO A 155 7.43 10.54 11.21
C PRO A 155 8.13 11.33 12.31
N ALA A 156 7.40 11.94 13.25
CA ALA A 156 8.00 12.62 14.41
C ALA A 156 8.82 11.65 15.29
N THR A 157 8.26 10.47 15.58
CA THR A 157 8.93 9.43 16.37
C THR A 157 10.10 8.81 15.61
N VAL A 158 9.93 8.53 14.31
CA VAL A 158 11.00 8.05 13.42
C VAL A 158 12.17 9.05 13.40
N LYS A 159 11.88 10.35 13.23
CA LYS A 159 12.90 11.41 13.31
C LYS A 159 13.65 11.35 14.62
N LYS A 160 12.95 11.18 15.74
CA LYS A 160 13.55 11.14 17.08
C LYS A 160 14.43 9.90 17.28
N ILE A 161 13.90 8.71 17.00
CA ILE A 161 14.60 7.44 17.22
C ILE A 161 15.82 7.30 16.30
N PHE A 162 15.73 7.74 15.04
CA PHE A 162 16.84 7.68 14.09
C PHE A 162 17.70 8.94 14.04
N ASN A 163 17.45 9.92 14.91
CA ASN A 163 18.17 11.19 14.97
C ASN A 163 18.29 11.88 13.60
N LEU A 164 17.17 11.95 12.86
CA LEU A 164 17.12 12.64 11.57
C LEU A 164 17.21 14.17 11.78
N LYS A 165 17.82 14.87 10.82
CA LYS A 165 18.17 16.30 10.98
C LYS A 165 16.95 17.21 11.06
N GLU A 166 16.00 17.01 10.17
CA GLU A 166 14.87 17.92 9.95
C GLU A 166 13.55 17.17 10.12
N PHE A 167 12.51 17.90 10.51
CA PHE A 167 11.13 17.46 10.35
C PHE A 167 10.70 17.62 8.88
N LEU A 168 9.66 16.89 8.47
CA LEU A 168 9.11 16.99 7.13
C LEU A 168 8.29 18.28 6.95
N THR A 169 7.58 18.69 8.00
CA THR A 169 6.68 19.84 8.04
C THR A 169 6.55 20.40 9.48
N LYS A 170 5.83 21.52 9.63
CA LYS A 170 5.36 21.99 10.96
C LYS A 170 4.43 21.00 11.68
N ARG A 171 3.72 20.12 10.96
CA ARG A 171 2.76 19.17 11.55
C ARG A 171 3.48 18.09 12.36
N ASP A 172 4.47 17.41 11.78
CA ASP A 172 5.27 16.41 12.50
C ASP A 172 6.25 17.03 13.50
N ALA A 173 6.67 18.29 13.29
CA ALA A 173 7.40 19.03 14.32
C ALA A 173 6.56 19.30 15.59
N TRP A 174 5.24 19.40 15.45
CA TRP A 174 4.29 19.62 16.54
C TRP A 174 3.74 18.33 17.14
N ALA A 175 3.67 17.24 16.36
CA ALA A 175 3.09 15.98 16.76
C ALA A 175 3.77 15.38 18.00
N GLY A 176 3.00 14.74 18.87
CA GLY A 176 3.55 14.00 20.01
C GLY A 176 4.29 12.74 19.56
N THR A 177 5.46 12.45 20.14
CA THR A 177 6.18 11.20 19.89
C THR A 177 5.79 10.11 20.90
N PHE A 178 5.92 8.84 20.51
CA PHE A 178 5.42 7.70 21.29
C PHE A 178 6.49 6.73 21.77
N GLU A 179 7.78 7.03 21.64
CA GLU A 179 8.85 6.19 22.17
C GLU A 179 8.79 6.03 23.70
N SER A 180 8.14 6.97 24.40
CA SER A 180 7.93 6.94 25.85
C SER A 180 7.07 5.76 26.33
N VAL A 181 6.36 5.06 25.43
CA VAL A 181 5.60 3.85 25.79
C VAL A 181 6.50 2.67 26.16
N LEU A 182 7.77 2.69 25.72
CA LEU A 182 8.78 1.68 26.02
C LEU A 182 9.36 1.93 27.42
N THR A 183 8.60 1.55 28.45
CA THR A 183 8.88 1.92 29.85
C THR A 183 9.76 0.93 30.60
N ARG A 184 9.99 -0.27 30.06
CA ARG A 184 10.65 -1.36 30.78
C ARG A 184 12.16 -1.37 30.61
N ALA A 185 12.88 -1.73 31.68
CA ALA A 185 14.32 -1.98 31.65
C ALA A 185 14.69 -3.40 31.18
N THR A 186 13.76 -4.34 31.28
CA THR A 186 13.92 -5.73 30.80
C THR A 186 12.69 -6.16 30.00
N PRO A 187 12.89 -6.91 28.90
CA PRO A 187 11.78 -7.36 28.06
C PRO A 187 10.92 -8.37 28.83
N ARG A 188 9.62 -8.32 28.56
CA ARG A 188 8.63 -9.25 29.09
C ARG A 188 8.80 -10.64 28.50
N THR A 189 8.59 -11.65 29.34
CA THR A 189 8.65 -13.08 28.98
C THR A 189 7.27 -13.71 28.82
N ASP A 190 6.20 -12.99 29.17
CA ASP A 190 4.81 -13.43 29.17
C ASP A 190 4.03 -13.01 27.90
N CYS A 191 4.71 -12.51 26.86
CA CYS A 191 4.07 -12.15 25.59
C CYS A 191 3.55 -13.42 24.90
N PRO A 192 2.27 -13.48 24.48
CA PRO A 192 1.66 -14.68 23.90
C PRO A 192 2.43 -15.12 22.67
N ALA A 193 2.60 -16.43 22.48
CA ALA A 193 3.26 -16.97 21.29
C ALA A 193 2.34 -16.95 20.07
N THR A 194 1.03 -17.12 20.30
CA THR A 194 -0.02 -17.12 19.30
C THR A 194 -1.22 -16.30 19.77
N LEU A 195 -1.98 -15.76 18.82
CA LEU A 195 -3.25 -15.06 19.07
C LEU A 195 -4.45 -15.95 18.69
N PRO A 196 -5.66 -15.66 19.17
CA PRO A 196 -6.88 -16.36 18.75
C PRO A 196 -7.11 -16.28 17.24
N GLU A 197 -7.71 -17.32 16.65
CA GLU A 197 -8.11 -17.30 15.24
C GLU A 197 -9.27 -16.32 15.03
N PRO A 198 -9.16 -15.36 14.09
CA PRO A 198 -10.28 -14.50 13.73
C PRO A 198 -11.45 -15.31 13.17
N VAL A 199 -12.66 -14.98 13.63
CA VAL A 199 -13.89 -15.62 13.17
C VAL A 199 -14.38 -14.90 11.92
N ARG A 200 -14.60 -15.64 10.83
CA ARG A 200 -15.21 -15.12 9.59
C ARG A 200 -16.52 -14.39 9.92
N LEU A 201 -16.61 -13.11 9.56
CA LEU A 201 -17.81 -12.30 9.82
C LEU A 201 -18.68 -12.14 8.57
N ARG A 202 -18.09 -12.22 7.38
CA ARG A 202 -18.81 -12.07 6.11
C ARG A 202 -19.37 -13.41 5.64
N ALA A 203 -20.68 -13.45 5.38
CA ALA A 203 -21.34 -14.65 4.86
C ALA A 203 -21.04 -14.90 3.37
N THR A 204 -20.85 -13.84 2.58
CA THR A 204 -20.62 -13.90 1.13
C THR A 204 -19.14 -14.08 0.79
N GLU A 205 -18.89 -14.53 -0.45
CA GLU A 205 -17.56 -14.57 -1.06
C GLU A 205 -17.19 -13.21 -1.65
N ALA A 206 -15.95 -13.10 -2.14
CA ALA A 206 -15.52 -11.94 -2.90
C ALA A 206 -16.31 -11.81 -4.22
N GLU A 207 -16.83 -10.61 -4.49
CA GLU A 207 -17.54 -10.27 -5.72
C GLU A 207 -16.59 -9.63 -6.73
N GLU A 208 -15.80 -10.45 -7.42
CA GLU A 208 -14.68 -9.96 -8.25
C GLU A 208 -15.13 -9.28 -9.55
N GLU A 209 -16.37 -9.56 -9.98
CA GLU A 209 -16.96 -9.05 -11.22
C GLU A 209 -17.77 -7.76 -11.02
N ARG A 210 -17.95 -7.30 -9.77
CA ARG A 210 -18.65 -6.03 -9.51
C ARG A 210 -17.80 -4.86 -9.99
N GLU A 211 -18.45 -3.74 -10.26
CA GLU A 211 -17.78 -2.46 -10.50
C GLU A 211 -16.95 -2.04 -9.27
N ILE A 212 -15.78 -1.47 -9.54
CA ILE A 212 -14.89 -0.99 -8.49
C ILE A 212 -15.49 0.15 -7.66
N SER A 213 -15.07 0.26 -6.40
CA SER A 213 -15.40 1.43 -5.58
C SER A 213 -14.59 2.66 -6.00
N GLU A 214 -14.98 3.85 -5.53
CA GLU A 214 -14.22 5.09 -5.74
C GLU A 214 -12.76 4.95 -5.26
N PHE A 215 -12.55 4.41 -4.07
CA PHE A 215 -11.21 4.13 -3.55
C PHE A 215 -10.40 3.19 -4.47
N GLN A 216 -11.01 2.12 -4.97
CA GLN A 216 -10.34 1.20 -5.91
C GLN A 216 -10.03 1.88 -7.26
N ALA A 217 -10.90 2.79 -7.71
CA ALA A 217 -10.65 3.60 -8.91
C ALA A 217 -9.45 4.54 -8.71
N GLU A 218 -9.30 5.16 -7.54
CA GLU A 218 -8.12 5.97 -7.22
C GLU A 218 -6.82 5.15 -7.22
N LEU A 219 -6.86 3.90 -6.74
CA LEU A 219 -5.71 2.99 -6.82
C LEU A 219 -5.34 2.65 -8.27
N VAL A 220 -6.34 2.48 -9.15
CA VAL A 220 -6.11 2.28 -10.59
C VAL A 220 -5.50 3.52 -11.22
N GLN A 221 -6.00 4.70 -10.91
CA GLN A 221 -5.46 5.97 -11.41
C GLN A 221 -4.03 6.22 -10.92
N LEU A 222 -3.72 5.85 -9.67
CA LEU A 222 -2.34 5.83 -9.16
C LEU A 222 -1.47 4.84 -9.95
N GLY A 223 -2.00 3.66 -10.29
CA GLY A 223 -1.37 2.72 -11.20
C GLY A 223 -1.05 3.33 -12.57
N ALA A 224 -1.98 4.10 -13.15
CA ALA A 224 -1.78 4.80 -14.41
C ALA A 224 -0.68 5.87 -14.33
N ALA A 225 -0.54 6.51 -13.17
CA ALA A 225 0.56 7.41 -12.88
C ALA A 225 1.93 6.69 -12.84
N LEU A 226 1.97 5.46 -12.33
CA LEU A 226 3.19 4.64 -12.26
C LEU A 226 3.59 4.07 -13.62
N ASN A 227 2.61 3.63 -14.41
CA ASN A 227 2.83 2.99 -15.72
C ASN A 227 2.92 3.99 -16.89
N GLY A 228 2.82 5.29 -16.60
CA GLY A 228 2.90 6.36 -17.61
C GLY A 228 1.66 6.52 -18.49
N ASP A 229 0.59 5.77 -18.24
CA ASP A 229 -0.64 5.82 -19.03
C ASP A 229 -1.32 7.20 -18.99
N HIS A 230 -1.12 7.95 -17.90
CA HIS A 230 -1.57 9.33 -17.76
C HIS A 230 -0.96 10.32 -18.76
N TYR A 231 0.10 9.95 -19.49
CA TYR A 231 0.68 10.76 -20.57
C TYR A 231 0.10 10.46 -21.95
N ARG A 232 -0.77 9.45 -22.09
CA ARG A 232 -1.33 9.10 -23.40
C ARG A 232 -2.26 10.19 -23.91
N ASP A 233 -2.20 10.44 -25.22
CA ASP A 233 -3.16 11.32 -25.88
C ASP A 233 -4.59 10.80 -25.67
N GLY A 234 -5.47 11.66 -25.17
CA GLY A 234 -6.85 11.29 -24.85
C GLY A 234 -7.01 10.54 -23.53
N TYR A 235 -6.00 10.51 -22.65
CA TYR A 235 -6.16 9.98 -21.29
C TYR A 235 -7.24 10.75 -20.53
N ASP A 236 -8.21 10.01 -20.02
CA ASP A 236 -9.20 10.49 -19.08
C ASP A 236 -9.26 9.49 -17.90
N PRO A 237 -9.01 9.94 -16.66
CA PRO A 237 -8.96 9.07 -15.50
C PRO A 237 -10.31 8.44 -15.16
N HIS A 238 -11.43 9.05 -15.57
CA HIS A 238 -12.78 8.50 -15.39
C HIS A 238 -13.09 7.46 -16.46
N VAL A 239 -12.67 7.69 -17.70
CA VAL A 239 -12.84 6.70 -18.79
C VAL A 239 -11.98 5.47 -18.55
N LEU A 240 -10.79 5.61 -17.98
CA LEU A 240 -9.93 4.46 -17.64
C LEU A 240 -10.63 3.45 -16.73
N VAL A 241 -11.38 3.95 -15.75
CA VAL A 241 -11.98 3.12 -14.68
C VAL A 241 -13.42 2.73 -14.98
N ASP A 242 -14.03 3.30 -16.02
CA ASP A 242 -15.42 3.08 -16.39
C ASP A 242 -15.69 1.60 -16.72
N GLY A 243 -16.69 1.00 -16.07
CA GLY A 243 -17.06 -0.40 -16.22
C GLY A 243 -15.99 -1.42 -15.78
N MET A 244 -14.93 -1.00 -15.09
CA MET A 244 -13.87 -1.89 -14.64
C MET A 244 -14.34 -2.76 -13.48
N SER A 245 -14.12 -4.08 -13.58
CA SER A 245 -14.37 -5.01 -12.47
C SER A 245 -13.25 -4.98 -11.43
N VAL A 246 -13.55 -5.43 -10.20
CA VAL A 246 -12.55 -5.59 -9.13
C VAL A 246 -11.38 -6.46 -9.57
N ALA A 247 -11.63 -7.57 -10.28
CA ALA A 247 -10.60 -8.43 -10.84
C ALA A 247 -9.69 -7.71 -11.84
N ALA A 248 -10.29 -6.98 -12.80
CA ALA A 248 -9.57 -6.24 -13.83
C ALA A 248 -8.72 -5.12 -13.22
N ALA A 249 -9.25 -4.40 -12.22
CA ALA A 249 -8.53 -3.35 -11.51
C ALA A 249 -7.34 -3.90 -10.71
N ALA A 250 -7.54 -5.03 -10.01
CA ALA A 250 -6.47 -5.68 -9.27
C ALA A 250 -5.33 -6.14 -10.19
N GLU A 251 -5.68 -6.69 -11.35
CA GLU A 251 -4.71 -7.05 -12.40
C GLU A 251 -3.99 -5.82 -12.92
N TYR A 252 -4.71 -4.75 -13.26
CA TYR A 252 -4.12 -3.50 -13.75
C TYR A 252 -3.09 -2.91 -12.76
N CYS A 253 -3.44 -2.80 -11.47
CA CYS A 253 -2.54 -2.26 -10.45
C CYS A 253 -1.28 -3.12 -10.27
N ARG A 254 -1.44 -4.46 -10.25
CA ARG A 254 -0.32 -5.40 -10.17
C ARG A 254 0.61 -5.26 -11.37
N ASP A 255 0.04 -5.13 -12.57
CA ASP A 255 0.76 -4.97 -13.82
C ASP A 255 1.50 -3.63 -13.90
N ALA A 256 0.84 -2.54 -13.51
CA ALA A 256 1.43 -1.21 -13.41
C ALA A 256 2.64 -1.21 -12.47
N PHE A 257 2.50 -1.82 -11.29
CA PHE A 257 3.60 -1.90 -10.33
C PHE A 257 4.77 -2.76 -10.85
N ARG A 258 4.47 -3.91 -11.49
CA ARG A 258 5.50 -4.76 -12.11
C ARG A 258 6.32 -4.00 -13.14
N ARG A 259 5.66 -3.30 -14.07
CA ARG A 259 6.33 -2.51 -15.12
C ARG A 259 7.16 -1.37 -14.52
N PHE A 260 6.65 -0.73 -13.47
CA PHE A 260 7.43 0.26 -12.73
C PHE A 260 8.72 -0.33 -12.14
N LEU A 261 8.68 -1.54 -11.58
CA LEU A 261 9.87 -2.23 -11.06
C LEU A 261 10.85 -2.58 -12.19
N GLU A 262 10.36 -3.16 -13.29
CA GLU A 262 11.17 -3.51 -14.47
C GLU A 262 11.89 -2.29 -15.05
N GLU A 263 11.17 -1.17 -15.22
CA GLU A 263 11.73 0.08 -15.71
C GLU A 263 12.74 0.68 -14.73
N SER A 264 12.47 0.57 -13.42
CA SER A 264 13.41 1.00 -12.38
C SER A 264 14.71 0.19 -12.39
N GLU A 265 14.62 -1.12 -12.61
CA GLU A 265 15.78 -2.01 -12.76
C GLU A 265 16.55 -1.67 -14.03
N ARG A 266 15.87 -1.44 -15.15
CA ARG A 266 16.50 -0.97 -16.39
C ARG A 266 17.26 0.33 -16.19
N CYS A 267 16.65 1.33 -15.54
CA CYS A 267 17.32 2.60 -15.23
C CYS A 267 18.57 2.38 -14.37
N ARG A 268 18.51 1.51 -13.36
CA ARG A 268 19.65 1.16 -12.50
C ARG A 268 20.77 0.51 -13.31
N ASP A 269 20.44 -0.46 -14.15
CA ASP A 269 21.41 -1.24 -14.92
C ASP A 269 22.05 -0.38 -16.04
N CYS A 270 21.33 0.64 -16.54
CA CYS A 270 21.87 1.68 -17.41
C CYS A 270 22.69 2.77 -16.68
N GLY A 271 22.90 2.65 -15.36
CA GLY A 271 23.71 3.59 -14.58
C GLY A 271 23.07 4.97 -14.36
N MET A 272 21.73 5.06 -14.43
CA MET A 272 21.03 6.31 -14.10
C MET A 272 21.27 6.72 -12.64
N ASP A 273 21.27 8.03 -12.39
CA ASP A 273 21.43 8.57 -11.04
C ASP A 273 20.36 8.01 -10.08
N GLY A 274 20.74 7.72 -8.83
CA GLY A 274 19.82 7.15 -7.85
C GLY A 274 18.61 8.04 -7.54
N SER A 275 18.68 9.34 -7.85
CA SER A 275 17.57 10.28 -7.70
C SER A 275 16.66 10.36 -8.92
N HIS A 276 17.02 9.72 -10.03
CA HIS A 276 16.17 9.58 -11.21
C HIS A 276 14.83 8.93 -10.83
N VAL A 277 13.75 9.44 -11.41
CA VAL A 277 12.40 8.87 -11.27
C VAL A 277 12.11 8.13 -12.58
N PRO A 278 12.05 6.79 -12.56
CA PRO A 278 11.76 5.99 -13.74
C PRO A 278 10.37 6.34 -14.28
N MET A 279 10.29 6.52 -15.59
CA MET A 279 9.07 6.87 -16.30
C MET A 279 8.76 5.75 -17.27
N VAL A 280 7.78 4.91 -16.93
CA VAL A 280 7.32 3.87 -17.84
C VAL A 280 6.70 4.55 -19.05
N GLN A 281 7.19 4.24 -20.25
CA GLN A 281 6.59 4.76 -21.47
C GLN A 281 5.39 3.88 -21.83
N PRO A 282 4.26 4.48 -22.24
CA PRO A 282 3.16 3.68 -22.75
C PRO A 282 3.65 2.87 -23.96
N PRO A 283 3.22 1.60 -24.12
CA PRO A 283 3.48 0.87 -25.34
C PRO A 283 2.99 1.70 -26.54
N PRO A 284 3.73 1.72 -27.67
CA PRO A 284 3.29 2.46 -28.84
C PRO A 284 1.89 2.00 -29.22
N SER A 285 1.02 2.96 -29.57
CA SER A 285 -0.32 2.65 -30.08
C SER A 285 -0.19 1.61 -31.20
N PRO A 286 -1.05 0.58 -31.25
CA PRO A 286 -1.05 -0.34 -32.37
C PRO A 286 -1.17 0.50 -33.65
N THR A 287 -0.17 0.41 -34.53
CA THR A 287 -0.27 1.07 -35.82
C THR A 287 -1.51 0.54 -36.49
N THR A 288 -2.37 1.43 -36.98
CA THR A 288 -3.44 1.11 -37.92
C THR A 288 -2.80 0.75 -39.27
N ASP A 289 -1.89 -0.21 -39.29
CA ASP A 289 -1.51 -0.90 -40.51
C ASP A 289 -2.61 -1.92 -40.75
N ILE A 290 -3.72 -1.41 -41.30
CA ILE A 290 -4.65 -2.26 -42.04
C ILE A 290 -3.81 -2.90 -43.13
N PRO A 291 -3.54 -4.22 -43.11
CA PRO A 291 -2.87 -4.85 -44.23
C PRO A 291 -3.70 -4.55 -45.48
N PRO A 292 -3.08 -4.11 -46.59
CA PRO A 292 -3.82 -3.77 -47.79
C PRO A 292 -4.70 -4.96 -48.16
N ALA A 293 -5.98 -4.67 -48.47
CA ALA A 293 -6.94 -5.68 -48.85
C ALA A 293 -6.32 -6.61 -49.90
N PRO A 294 -6.44 -7.94 -49.76
CA PRO A 294 -5.83 -8.86 -50.69
C PRO A 294 -6.34 -8.56 -52.10
N ALA A 295 -5.40 -8.33 -53.02
CA ALA A 295 -5.71 -8.14 -54.43
C ALA A 295 -6.51 -9.34 -54.96
N PRO A 296 -7.50 -9.13 -55.84
CA PRO A 296 -8.34 -10.21 -56.35
C PRO A 296 -7.48 -11.26 -57.04
N ALA A 297 -7.63 -12.51 -56.60
CA ALA A 297 -6.84 -13.64 -57.08
C ALA A 297 -7.00 -13.82 -58.60
N THR A 298 -5.93 -13.58 -59.34
CA THR A 298 -5.79 -14.05 -60.71
C THR A 298 -5.52 -15.55 -60.68
N ARG A 299 -6.46 -16.32 -61.22
CA ARG A 299 -6.28 -17.75 -61.46
C ARG A 299 -5.13 -17.94 -62.45
N SER A 300 -4.04 -18.54 -62.00
CA SER A 300 -3.02 -19.12 -62.87
C SER A 300 -2.74 -20.56 -62.43
N ALA A 301 -2.85 -21.46 -63.40
CA ALA A 301 -2.73 -22.90 -63.25
C ALA A 301 -1.26 -23.31 -63.29
N ALA A 302 -0.64 -23.58 -62.14
CA ALA A 302 0.57 -24.40 -62.04
C ALA A 302 0.96 -24.67 -60.59
N SER A 303 0.44 -25.76 -60.00
CA SER A 303 1.27 -26.83 -59.44
C SER A 303 0.38 -27.90 -58.79
N LYS A 304 0.15 -28.95 -59.57
CA LYS A 304 -0.02 -30.29 -59.04
C LYS A 304 1.37 -30.75 -58.61
N LEU A 305 1.55 -31.24 -57.38
CA LEU A 305 2.26 -32.49 -57.07
C LEU A 305 2.50 -32.64 -55.56
N CYS A 306 2.17 -33.85 -55.08
CA CYS A 306 2.50 -34.46 -53.78
C CYS A 306 1.73 -33.89 -52.57
N GLY A 307 0.92 -34.61 -51.81
CA GLY A 307 0.66 -36.05 -51.64
C GLY A 307 0.24 -36.21 -50.17
N CYS A 308 -1.05 -36.50 -49.87
CA CYS A 308 -1.49 -37.74 -49.22
C CYS A 308 -0.49 -38.24 -48.14
N PHE A 309 -0.76 -38.28 -46.82
CA PHE A 309 -1.81 -39.02 -46.08
C PHE A 309 -1.62 -38.78 -44.54
N PRO A 310 -2.44 -39.34 -43.61
CA PRO A 310 -3.32 -38.57 -42.73
C PRO A 310 -3.04 -38.66 -41.21
N CYS A 311 -3.89 -37.96 -40.47
CA CYS A 311 -4.24 -38.08 -39.06
C CYS A 311 -4.15 -39.50 -38.45
N PHE A 312 -3.66 -39.57 -37.20
CA PHE A 312 -4.11 -40.55 -36.21
C PHE A 312 -4.30 -39.86 -34.85
N ASN A 313 -5.46 -40.14 -34.24
CA ASN A 313 -5.80 -39.85 -32.85
C ASN A 313 -5.04 -40.77 -31.90
N ALA A 314 -4.64 -40.22 -30.75
CA ALA A 314 -4.84 -40.76 -29.40
C ALA A 314 -4.57 -39.64 -28.39
#